data_AF-A0A3C1NHS9-F1
#
_entry.id   AF-A0A3C1NHS9-F1
#
_cell.length_a   1.000
_cell.length_b   1.000
_cell.length_c   1.000
_cell.angle_alpha   90.00
_cell.angle_beta   90.00
_cell.angle_gamma   90.00
#
_symmetry.space_group_name_H-M   'P 1'
#
loop_
_entity.id
_entity.type
_entity.pdbx_description
1 polymer ?
#
loop_
_entity_poly.entity_id
_entity_poly.type
_entity_poly.pdbx_seq_one_letter_code
_entity_poly.pdbx_strand_id
1 'polypeptide(L)'
;MTHEQHMILLKQHGQTAMGFDQDKAQHHFTLTANGGIIQVTALNPADQMTRDAIQQHLQQIAVAFGRGDFDKPLVTHGEVPPGVSAMQRHKDEITYTYEPLDRGGLVLIATSNADALQAIHDFLQYQIREHATGESPTVQK
;
A
#
# COMPACT_ATOMS: atom_id res chain seq x y z
N MET A 1 -21.77 -5.74 8.41
CA MET A 1 -21.48 -5.32 7.02
C MET A 1 -21.21 -6.58 6.22
N THR A 2 -21.79 -6.75 5.03
CA THR A 2 -21.44 -7.88 4.15
C THR A 2 -20.10 -7.60 3.47
N HIS A 3 -19.40 -8.65 3.01
CA HIS A 3 -18.16 -8.49 2.26
C HIS A 3 -18.34 -7.58 1.03
N GLU A 4 -19.47 -7.68 0.35
CA GLU A 4 -19.81 -6.81 -0.80
C GLU A 4 -19.95 -5.33 -0.41
N GLN A 5 -20.65 -5.04 0.70
CA GLN A 5 -20.77 -3.68 1.22
C GLN A 5 -19.42 -3.09 1.63
N HIS A 6 -18.54 -3.92 2.20
CA HIS A 6 -17.18 -3.52 2.57
C HIS A 6 -16.35 -3.14 1.35
N MET A 7 -16.39 -3.95 0.28
CA MET A 7 -15.66 -3.67 -0.95
C MET A 7 -16.15 -2.39 -1.65
N ILE A 8 -17.46 -2.09 -1.58
CA ILE A 8 -18.00 -0.84 -2.13
C ILE A 8 -17.44 0.38 -1.39
N LEU A 9 -17.41 0.34 -0.05
CA LEU A 9 -16.85 1.43 0.76
C LEU A 9 -15.35 1.59 0.51
N LEU A 10 -14.60 0.49 0.45
CA LEU A 10 -13.17 0.50 0.14
C LEU A 10 -12.90 1.16 -1.22
N LYS A 11 -13.73 0.93 -2.24
CA LYS A 11 -13.60 1.60 -3.53
C LYS A 11 -13.89 3.10 -3.46
N GLN A 12 -14.95 3.50 -2.78
CA GLN A 12 -15.34 4.91 -2.65
C GLN A 12 -14.31 5.72 -1.85
N HIS A 13 -13.89 5.18 -0.70
CA HIS A 13 -12.86 5.80 0.12
C HIS A 13 -11.51 5.75 -0.58
N GLY A 14 -11.21 4.63 -1.26
CA GLY A 14 -9.98 4.45 -2.01
C GLY A 14 -9.81 5.45 -3.13
N GLN A 15 -10.87 5.75 -3.89
CA GLN A 15 -10.80 6.80 -4.92
C GLN A 15 -10.51 8.18 -4.30
N THR A 16 -11.11 8.48 -3.15
CA THR A 16 -10.88 9.74 -2.42
C THR A 16 -9.46 9.83 -1.86
N ALA A 17 -8.95 8.73 -1.29
CA ALA A 17 -7.64 8.68 -0.64
C ALA A 17 -6.48 8.56 -1.64
N MET A 18 -6.68 7.82 -2.74
CA MET A 18 -5.65 7.47 -3.70
C MET A 18 -5.67 8.29 -4.99
N GLY A 19 -6.83 8.84 -5.38
CA GLY A 19 -6.95 9.71 -6.55
C GLY A 19 -7.08 8.99 -7.89
N PHE A 20 -7.30 7.68 -7.90
CA PHE A 20 -7.57 6.91 -9.12
C PHE A 20 -8.70 5.88 -8.91
N ASP A 21 -9.32 5.50 -10.02
CA ASP A 21 -10.37 4.49 -10.07
C ASP A 21 -9.79 3.10 -9.74
N GLN A 22 -10.29 2.50 -8.66
CA GLN A 22 -9.85 1.20 -8.18
C GLN A 22 -10.20 0.07 -9.17
N ASP A 23 -11.21 0.24 -10.02
CA ASP A 23 -11.58 -0.75 -11.04
C ASP A 23 -10.66 -0.70 -12.27
N LYS A 24 -9.79 0.31 -12.37
CA LYS A 24 -8.79 0.46 -13.44
C LYS A 24 -7.37 0.12 -12.99
N ALA A 25 -7.18 -0.15 -11.71
CA ALA A 25 -5.88 -0.40 -11.10
C ALA A 25 -5.87 -1.76 -10.40
N GLN A 26 -4.69 -2.35 -10.31
CA GLN A 26 -4.45 -3.55 -9.53
C GLN A 26 -3.36 -3.27 -8.50
N HIS A 27 -3.68 -3.55 -7.25
CA HIS A 27 -2.73 -3.51 -6.15
C HIS A 27 -2.03 -4.86 -6.04
N HIS A 28 -0.75 -4.81 -5.72
CA HIS A 28 0.10 -5.94 -5.42
C HIS A 28 0.90 -5.65 -4.17
N PHE A 29 0.80 -6.54 -3.19
CA PHE A 29 1.53 -6.43 -1.93
C PHE A 29 2.44 -7.64 -1.78
N THR A 30 3.71 -7.41 -1.48
CA THR A 30 4.70 -8.48 -1.33
C THR A 30 5.47 -8.31 -0.04
N LEU A 31 5.60 -9.39 0.73
CA LEU A 31 6.48 -9.43 1.89
C LEU A 31 7.88 -9.83 1.43
N THR A 32 8.91 -9.12 1.87
CA THR A 32 10.33 -9.46 1.61
C THR A 32 11.05 -9.74 2.92
N ALA A 33 12.23 -10.35 2.85
CA ALA A 33 13.02 -10.70 4.03
C ALA A 33 13.42 -9.51 4.91
N ASN A 34 13.47 -8.31 4.34
CA ASN A 34 13.86 -7.06 5.01
C ASN A 34 12.77 -5.97 4.97
N GLY A 35 11.53 -6.33 4.61
CA GLY A 35 10.39 -5.41 4.61
C GLY A 35 9.29 -5.88 3.65
N GLY A 36 9.01 -5.07 2.62
CA GLY A 36 8.04 -5.45 1.60
C GLY A 36 7.86 -4.41 0.50
N ILE A 37 6.89 -4.65 -0.37
CA ILE A 37 6.62 -3.85 -1.57
C ILE A 37 5.12 -3.56 -1.65
N ILE A 38 4.79 -2.30 -1.89
CA ILE A 38 3.47 -1.87 -2.37
C ILE A 38 3.63 -1.52 -3.84
N GLN A 39 3.02 -2.29 -4.73
CA GLN A 39 3.02 -2.02 -6.16
C GLN A 39 1.59 -1.78 -6.62
N VAL A 40 1.41 -0.82 -7.53
CA VAL A 40 0.11 -0.59 -8.17
C VAL A 40 0.33 -0.42 -9.66
N THR A 41 -0.51 -1.08 -10.46
CA THR A 41 -0.43 -1.01 -11.92
C THR A 41 -1.79 -0.75 -12.55
N ALA A 42 -1.81 -0.02 -13.66
CA ALA A 42 -2.99 0.15 -14.49
C ALA A 42 -3.29 -1.14 -15.26
N LEU A 43 -4.57 -1.54 -15.26
CA LEU A 43 -5.04 -2.73 -15.98
C LEU A 43 -4.87 -2.56 -17.49
N ASN A 44 -5.20 -1.38 -18.01
CA ASN A 44 -4.97 -1.02 -19.41
C ASN A 44 -3.59 -0.34 -19.57
N PRO A 45 -2.62 -0.92 -20.30
CA PRO A 45 -1.30 -0.33 -20.50
C PRO A 45 -1.32 0.99 -21.28
N ALA A 46 -2.40 1.30 -22.01
CA ALA A 46 -2.57 2.57 -22.71
C ALA A 46 -3.23 3.67 -21.86
N ASP A 47 -3.72 3.36 -20.65
CA ASP A 47 -4.36 4.34 -19.76
C ASP A 47 -3.31 5.16 -19.00
N GLN A 48 -2.76 6.16 -19.70
CA GLN A 48 -1.75 7.06 -19.14
C GLN A 48 -2.30 7.88 -17.96
N MET A 49 -3.59 8.23 -17.96
CA MET A 49 -4.19 9.01 -16.87
C MET A 49 -4.18 8.22 -15.56
N THR A 50 -4.59 6.94 -15.60
CA THR A 50 -4.56 6.06 -14.43
C THR A 50 -3.13 5.77 -13.99
N ARG A 51 -2.22 5.51 -14.94
CA ARG A 51 -0.80 5.32 -14.66
C ARG A 51 -0.21 6.53 -13.92
N ASP A 52 -0.44 7.74 -14.41
CA ASP A 52 0.12 8.96 -13.83
C ASP A 52 -0.45 9.24 -12.44
N ALA A 53 -1.75 9.00 -12.24
CA ALA A 53 -2.39 9.09 -10.93
C ALA A 53 -1.82 8.07 -9.93
N ILE A 54 -1.57 6.82 -10.37
CA ILE A 54 -0.89 5.80 -9.56
C ILE A 54 0.51 6.28 -9.16
N GLN A 55 1.30 6.77 -10.11
CA GLN A 55 2.66 7.25 -9.85
C GLN A 55 2.67 8.40 -8.85
N GLN A 56 1.77 9.37 -9.03
CA GLN A 56 1.60 10.49 -8.10
C GLN A 56 1.23 9.99 -6.70
N HIS A 57 0.27 9.06 -6.60
CA HIS A 57 -0.14 8.49 -5.33
C HIS A 57 1.01 7.80 -4.60
N LEU A 58 1.77 6.96 -5.30
CA LEU A 58 2.86 6.19 -4.69
C LEU A 58 4.02 7.08 -4.23
N GLN A 59 4.32 8.16 -4.96
CA GLN A 59 5.25 9.19 -4.50
C GLN A 59 4.78 9.86 -3.20
N GLN A 60 3.48 10.19 -3.12
CA GLN A 60 2.91 10.82 -1.92
C GLN A 60 2.98 9.90 -0.71
N ILE A 61 2.62 8.61 -0.83
CA ILE A 61 2.65 7.71 0.32
C ILE A 61 4.08 7.39 0.77
N ALA A 62 5.06 7.32 -0.15
CA ALA A 62 6.45 7.13 0.25
C ALA A 62 6.94 8.27 1.15
N VAL A 63 6.59 9.52 0.81
CA VAL A 63 6.92 10.70 1.64
C VAL A 63 6.12 10.72 2.94
N ALA A 64 4.82 10.45 2.89
CA ALA A 64 3.95 10.47 4.08
C ALA A 64 4.36 9.39 5.09
N PHE A 65 4.56 8.15 4.63
CA PHE A 65 4.94 7.02 5.50
C PHE A 65 6.33 7.24 6.10
N GLY A 66 7.27 7.82 5.35
CA GLY A 66 8.58 8.24 5.88
C GLY A 66 8.50 9.29 6.99
N ARG A 67 7.37 10.01 7.10
CA ARG A 67 7.09 10.95 8.21
C ARG A 67 6.26 10.31 9.33
N GLY A 68 5.88 9.03 9.21
CA GLY A 68 4.95 8.37 10.11
C GLY A 68 3.48 8.77 9.90
N ASP A 69 3.16 9.41 8.78
CA ASP A 69 1.80 9.81 8.42
C ASP A 69 1.12 8.68 7.62
N PHE A 70 0.14 8.03 8.23
CA PHE A 70 -0.66 6.94 7.65
C PHE A 70 -2.14 7.31 7.53
N ASP A 71 -2.45 8.60 7.35
CA ASP A 71 -3.84 9.08 7.25
C ASP A 71 -4.56 8.49 6.02
N LYS A 72 -3.86 8.33 4.89
CA LYS A 72 -4.43 7.73 3.68
C LYS A 72 -4.95 6.30 3.91
N PRO A 73 -4.15 5.36 4.48
CA PRO A 73 -4.66 4.06 4.91
C PRO A 73 -5.86 4.14 5.87
N LEU A 74 -5.82 5.04 6.85
CA LEU A 74 -6.94 5.20 7.79
C LEU A 74 -8.22 5.65 7.07
N VAL A 75 -8.12 6.59 6.12
CA VAL A 75 -9.26 7.05 5.32
C VAL A 75 -9.79 5.91 4.43
N THR A 76 -8.91 5.15 3.79
CA THR A 76 -9.32 4.02 2.93
C THR A 76 -10.05 2.94 3.71
N HIS A 77 -9.50 2.55 4.87
CA HIS A 77 -9.95 1.36 5.61
C HIS A 77 -10.95 1.67 6.72
N GLY A 78 -11.11 2.94 7.13
CA GLY A 78 -12.00 3.35 8.22
C GLY A 78 -11.51 2.94 9.61
N GLU A 79 -10.34 2.30 9.69
CA GLU A 79 -9.66 1.90 10.92
C GLU A 79 -8.14 2.01 10.72
N VAL A 80 -7.39 2.00 11.82
CA VAL A 80 -5.92 1.98 11.76
C VAL A 80 -5.48 0.55 11.42
N PRO A 81 -4.81 0.33 10.28
CA PRO A 81 -4.30 -1.00 9.95
C PRO A 81 -3.33 -1.53 11.01
N PRO A 82 -3.30 -2.85 11.26
CA PRO A 82 -2.26 -3.49 12.06
C PRO A 82 -0.86 -3.08 11.61
N GLY A 83 0.07 -2.97 12.56
CA GLY A 83 1.45 -2.55 12.29
C GLY A 83 1.68 -1.03 12.27
N VAL A 84 0.69 -0.20 11.91
CA VAL A 84 0.87 1.26 11.73
C VAL A 84 1.47 1.92 12.98
N SER A 85 0.93 1.67 14.17
CA SER A 85 1.44 2.29 15.41
C SER A 85 2.91 1.94 15.68
N ALA A 86 3.35 0.73 15.32
CA ALA A 86 4.74 0.32 15.45
C ALA A 86 5.61 0.95 14.35
N MET A 87 5.13 0.99 13.10
CA MET A 87 5.80 1.68 12.00
C MET A 87 5.99 3.17 12.30
N GLN A 88 5.03 3.83 12.95
CA GLN A 88 5.14 5.21 13.41
C GLN A 88 6.23 5.41 14.48
N ARG A 89 6.30 4.50 15.46
CA ARG A 89 7.36 4.53 16.50
C ARG A 89 8.75 4.33 15.90
N HIS A 90 8.87 3.47 14.89
CA HIS A 90 10.12 3.14 14.21
C HIS A 90 10.34 3.91 12.91
N LYS A 91 9.67 5.07 12.70
CA LYS A 91 9.71 5.81 11.44
C LYS A 91 11.13 6.14 10.95
N ASP A 92 12.05 6.41 11.88
CA ASP A 92 13.44 6.76 11.56
C ASP A 92 14.31 5.52 11.23
N GLU A 93 13.75 4.32 11.40
CA GLU A 93 14.37 3.02 11.14
C GLU A 93 13.76 2.29 9.92
N ILE A 94 12.77 2.91 9.26
CA ILE A 94 12.11 2.37 8.07
C ILE A 94 12.34 3.31 6.88
N THR A 95 12.84 2.76 5.78
CA THR A 95 13.01 3.48 4.52
C THR A 95 11.84 3.16 3.58
N TYR A 96 11.33 4.20 2.92
CA TYR A 96 10.30 4.10 1.88
C TYR A 96 10.86 4.70 0.59
N THR A 97 11.08 3.87 -0.42
CA THR A 97 11.66 4.29 -1.70
C THR A 97 10.64 4.09 -2.81
N TYR A 98 10.25 5.18 -3.48
CA TYR A 98 9.38 5.11 -4.65
C TYR A 98 10.19 4.78 -5.92
N GLU A 99 9.65 3.90 -6.77
CA GLU A 99 10.16 3.65 -8.12
C GLU A 99 9.02 3.66 -9.16
N PRO A 100 9.18 4.35 -10.30
CA PRO A 100 8.21 4.32 -11.38
C PRO A 100 8.28 3.01 -12.18
N LEU A 101 7.13 2.57 -12.70
CA LEU A 101 7.01 1.47 -13.64
C LEU A 101 6.29 1.94 -14.91
N ASP A 102 6.50 1.26 -16.04
CA ASP A 102 5.83 1.58 -17.32
C ASP A 102 4.30 1.62 -17.20
N ARG A 103 3.75 0.79 -16.30
CA ARG A 103 2.31 0.65 -16.06
C ARG A 103 1.84 1.18 -14.71
N GLY A 104 2.69 1.85 -13.94
CA GLY A 104 2.34 2.34 -12.61
C GLY A 104 3.56 2.68 -11.78
N GLY A 105 3.67 2.11 -10.58
CA GLY A 105 4.85 2.29 -9.73
C GLY A 105 4.89 1.31 -8.57
N LEU A 106 5.93 1.42 -7.76
CA LEU A 106 6.05 0.71 -6.50
C LEU A 106 6.66 1.59 -5.39
N VAL A 107 6.45 1.17 -4.16
CA VAL A 107 7.15 1.66 -2.97
C VAL A 107 7.82 0.46 -2.31
N LEU A 108 9.14 0.48 -2.28
CA LEU A 108 9.96 -0.43 -1.49
C LEU A 108 9.99 0.05 -0.05
N ILE A 109 9.65 -0.84 0.88
CA ILE A 109 9.70 -0.62 2.32
C ILE A 109 10.81 -1.51 2.88
N ALA A 110 11.78 -0.92 3.56
CA ALA A 110 12.93 -1.66 4.08
C ALA A 110 13.30 -1.23 5.50
N THR A 111 13.74 -2.19 6.31
CA THR A 111 14.26 -1.95 7.66
C THR A 111 15.26 -3.04 8.05
N SER A 112 16.14 -2.72 9.00
CA SER A 112 16.98 -3.69 9.72
C SER A 112 16.49 -3.96 11.14
N ASN A 113 15.46 -3.26 11.61
CA ASN A 113 14.87 -3.44 12.92
C ASN A 113 13.83 -4.57 12.88
N ALA A 114 13.96 -5.56 13.77
CA ALA A 114 13.09 -6.74 13.78
C ALA A 114 11.63 -6.42 14.15
N ASP A 115 11.40 -5.49 15.08
CA ASP A 115 10.06 -5.07 15.48
C ASP A 115 9.38 -4.27 14.36
N ALA A 116 10.14 -3.40 13.68
CA ALA A 116 9.67 -2.67 12.51
C ALA A 116 9.36 -3.62 11.34
N LEU A 117 10.18 -4.66 11.14
CA LEU A 117 9.97 -5.67 10.10
C LEU A 117 8.64 -6.40 10.32
N GLN A 118 8.39 -6.87 11.55
CA GLN A 118 7.13 -7.51 11.88
C GLN A 118 5.94 -6.57 11.63
N ALA A 119 6.07 -5.30 12.01
CA ALA A 119 5.02 -4.31 11.77
C ALA A 119 4.73 -4.07 10.28
N ILE A 120 5.77 -4.04 9.44
CA ILE A 120 5.61 -3.94 7.97
C ILE A 120 4.88 -5.16 7.44
N HIS A 121 5.20 -6.36 7.92
CA HIS A 121 4.53 -7.59 7.50
C HIS A 121 3.07 -7.61 7.92
N ASP A 122 2.76 -7.24 9.16
CA ASP A 122 1.38 -7.13 9.65
C ASP A 122 0.55 -6.15 8.81
N PHE A 123 1.15 -4.99 8.48
CA PHE A 123 0.53 -3.98 7.63
C PHE A 123 0.23 -4.52 6.23
N LEU A 124 1.20 -5.16 5.57
CA LEU A 124 1.04 -5.67 4.21
C LEU A 124 0.08 -6.86 4.14
N GLN A 125 0.11 -7.76 5.13
CA GLN A 125 -0.85 -8.85 5.22
C GLN A 125 -2.29 -8.34 5.37
N TYR A 126 -2.48 -7.28 6.16
CA TYR A 126 -3.78 -6.62 6.23
C TYR A 126 -4.20 -6.09 4.85
N GLN A 127 -3.32 -5.39 4.12
CA GLN A 127 -3.64 -4.89 2.78
C GLN A 127 -4.02 -6.03 1.80
N ILE A 128 -3.29 -7.16 1.81
CA ILE A 128 -3.59 -8.33 0.97
C ILE A 128 -5.02 -8.83 1.20
N ARG A 129 -5.44 -8.91 2.47
CA ARG A 129 -6.79 -9.36 2.82
C ARG A 129 -7.85 -8.34 2.43
N GLU A 130 -7.65 -7.07 2.81
CA GLU A 130 -8.66 -6.03 2.60
C GLU A 130 -8.89 -5.72 1.12
N HIS A 131 -7.83 -5.72 0.33
CA HIS A 131 -7.92 -5.52 -1.12
C HIS A 131 -8.21 -6.82 -1.90
N ALA A 132 -8.27 -7.97 -1.23
CA ALA A 132 -8.50 -9.29 -1.81
C ALA A 132 -7.60 -9.58 -3.04
N THR A 133 -6.33 -9.17 -2.97
CA THR A 133 -5.40 -9.20 -4.12
C THR A 133 -4.87 -10.60 -4.44
N GLY A 134 -5.01 -11.54 -3.50
CA GLY A 134 -4.75 -12.96 -3.71
C GLY A 134 -3.28 -13.37 -3.67
N GLU A 135 -2.34 -12.45 -3.40
CA GLU A 135 -0.95 -12.84 -3.16
C GLU A 135 -0.80 -13.66 -1.87
N SER A 136 0.22 -14.51 -1.85
CA SER A 136 0.56 -15.26 -0.65
C SER A 136 1.05 -14.29 0.45
N PRO A 137 0.50 -14.36 1.67
CA PRO A 137 0.96 -13.53 2.80
C PRO A 137 2.30 -14.01 3.40
N THR A 138 3.11 -14.70 2.61
CA THR A 138 4.40 -15.28 3.00
C THR A 138 5.55 -14.49 2.43
N VAL A 139 6.65 -14.40 3.18
CA VAL A 139 7.90 -13.77 2.73
C VAL A 139 8.39 -14.43 1.44
N GLN A 140 8.57 -13.62 0.40
CA GLN A 140 9.21 -14.03 -0.84
C GLN A 140 10.73 -13.91 -0.70
N LYS A 141 11.45 -14.86 -1.30
CA LYS A 141 12.92 -14.94 -1.28
C LYS A 141 13.54 -13.96 -2.27
#